data_AF-A0A0S8JG14-F1
#
_entry.id   AF-A0A0S8JG14-F1
#
_cell.length_a   1.000
_cell.length_b   1.000
_cell.length_c   1.000
_cell.angle_alpha   90.00
_cell.angle_beta   90.00
_cell.angle_gamma   90.00
#
_symmetry.space_group_name_H-M   'P 1'
#
loop_
_entity.id
_entity.type
_entity.pdbx_description
1 polymer ?
#
loop_
_entity_poly.entity_id
_entity_poly.type
_entity_poly.pdbx_seq_one_letter_code
_entity_poly.pdbx_strand_id
1 'polypeptide(L)'
;SKGKEQLAHVTVRNATKHIAFFIRVAVTKRRGGAEVAPTFWNENCFSLLPGEEKSVKATFATEDLDGAPPVVRVGGWNIERTECDL
;
A
#
# COMPACT_ATOMS: atom_id res chain seq x y z
N SER A 1 22.93 8.42 -9.84
CA SER A 1 22.22 9.21 -8.81
C SER A 1 21.14 8.32 -8.23
N LYS A 2 20.92 8.31 -6.92
CA LYS A 2 19.65 7.78 -6.40
C LYS A 2 18.56 8.73 -6.91
N GLY A 3 17.57 8.22 -7.64
CA GLY A 3 16.43 9.02 -8.10
C GLY A 3 15.75 9.76 -6.96
N LYS A 4 14.89 10.74 -7.28
CA LYS A 4 14.11 11.44 -6.24
C LYS A 4 13.18 10.42 -5.56
N GLU A 5 13.43 10.15 -4.29
CA GLU A 5 12.59 9.26 -3.47
C GLU A 5 11.31 9.98 -3.01
N GLN A 6 10.23 9.22 -2.91
CA GLN A 6 8.96 9.66 -2.33
C GLN A 6 8.64 8.81 -1.10
N LEU A 7 8.16 9.48 -0.04
CA LEU A 7 7.65 8.85 1.18
C LEU A 7 6.12 8.89 1.18
N ALA A 8 5.49 7.72 1.14
CA ALA A 8 4.05 7.55 1.29
C ALA A 8 3.68 7.26 2.75
N HIS A 9 2.57 7.83 3.21
CA HIS A 9 1.95 7.52 4.50
C HIS A 9 0.57 6.91 4.23
N VAL A 10 0.36 5.67 4.69
CA VAL A 10 -0.89 4.94 4.44
C VAL A 10 -1.47 4.47 5.76
N THR A 11 -2.73 4.84 6.03
CA THR A 11 -3.50 4.30 7.15
C THR A 11 -4.50 3.28 6.61
N VAL A 12 -4.41 2.04 7.12
CA VAL A 12 -5.37 0.98 6.81
C VAL A 12 -6.22 0.75 8.05
N ARG A 13 -7.55 0.78 7.89
CA ARG A 13 -8.52 0.54 8.97
C ARG A 13 -9.42 -0.63 8.63
N ASN A 14 -9.61 -1.54 9.59
CA ASN A 14 -10.64 -2.57 9.51
C ASN A 14 -11.95 -2.05 10.12
N ALA A 15 -12.87 -1.60 9.29
CA ALA A 15 -14.19 -1.15 9.72
C ALA A 15 -15.23 -2.27 9.89
N THR A 16 -14.83 -3.54 9.71
CA THR A 16 -15.75 -4.68 9.71
C THR A 16 -15.85 -5.34 11.09
N LYS A 17 -16.72 -6.35 11.22
CA LYS A 17 -16.86 -7.19 12.43
C LYS A 17 -16.00 -8.47 12.40
N HIS A 18 -15.21 -8.67 11.36
CA HIS A 18 -14.34 -9.85 11.20
C HIS A 18 -12.87 -9.43 11.19
N ILE A 19 -11.97 -10.37 11.49
CA ILE A 19 -10.53 -10.14 11.30
C ILE A 19 -10.25 -9.88 9.82
N ALA A 20 -9.46 -8.85 9.52
CA ALA A 20 -8.86 -8.65 8.21
C ALA A 20 -7.47 -9.27 8.23
N PHE A 21 -7.32 -10.42 7.57
CA PHE A 21 -6.17 -11.29 7.71
C PHE A 21 -5.15 -11.09 6.58
N PHE A 22 -3.88 -11.00 6.97
CA PHE A 22 -2.72 -10.96 6.08
C PHE A 22 -2.81 -9.89 4.98
N ILE A 23 -3.08 -8.66 5.42
CA ILE A 23 -3.17 -7.44 4.62
C ILE A 23 -1.80 -7.08 4.06
N ARG A 24 -1.72 -7.01 2.74
CA ARG A 24 -0.58 -6.50 1.99
C ARG A 24 -0.91 -5.15 1.38
N VAL A 25 0.04 -4.21 1.49
CA VAL A 25 -0.03 -2.89 0.87
C VAL A 25 1.03 -2.79 -0.23
N ALA A 26 0.66 -2.20 -1.36
CA ALA A 26 1.56 -1.99 -2.48
C ALA A 26 1.39 -0.58 -3.07
N VAL A 27 2.47 0.01 -3.56
CA VAL A 27 2.42 1.16 -4.48
C VAL A 27 2.41 0.62 -5.90
N THR A 28 1.53 1.13 -6.74
CA THR A 28 1.36 0.71 -8.13
C THR A 28 1.43 1.91 -9.07
N LYS A 29 1.87 1.68 -10.33
CA LYS A 29 2.06 2.75 -11.32
C LYS A 29 0.73 3.39 -11.79
N ARG A 30 -0.40 2.73 -11.53
CA ARG A 30 -1.78 3.18 -11.81
C ARG A 30 -2.76 2.16 -11.22
N ARG A 31 -4.05 2.47 -11.25
CA ARG A 31 -5.12 1.49 -10.92
C ARG A 31 -5.00 0.23 -11.77
N GLY A 32 -5.01 -0.94 -11.12
CA GLY A 32 -4.76 -2.23 -11.77
C GLY A 32 -3.35 -2.41 -12.37
N GLY A 33 -2.44 -1.47 -12.12
CA GLY A 33 -1.08 -1.47 -12.65
C GLY A 33 -0.14 -2.43 -11.94
N ALA A 34 1.07 -2.53 -12.50
CA ALA A 34 2.18 -3.23 -11.86
C ALA A 34 2.62 -2.49 -10.58
N GLU A 35 3.17 -3.25 -9.64
CA GLU A 35 3.78 -2.67 -8.45
C GLU A 35 5.04 -1.91 -8.82
N VAL A 36 5.27 -0.81 -8.10
CA VAL A 36 6.52 -0.07 -8.15
C VAL A 36 7.56 -0.87 -7.39
N ALA A 37 8.67 -1.22 -8.03
CA ALA A 37 9.72 -2.03 -7.44
C ALA A 37 11.09 -1.39 -7.71
N PRO A 38 11.95 -1.25 -6.67
CA PRO A 38 11.69 -1.62 -5.28
C PRO A 38 10.80 -0.58 -4.56
N THR A 39 9.91 -1.08 -3.69
CA THR A 39 9.23 -0.27 -2.66
C THR A 39 9.60 -0.82 -1.29
N PHE A 40 10.09 0.04 -0.40
CA PHE A 40 10.48 -0.34 0.96
C PHE A 40 9.40 0.06 1.96
N TRP A 41 8.79 -0.92 2.62
CA TRP A 41 7.79 -0.71 3.66
C TRP A 41 8.41 -0.86 5.04
N ASN A 42 8.00 -0.02 6.00
CA ASN A 42 8.38 -0.21 7.40
C ASN A 42 7.70 -1.46 8.03
N GLU A 43 6.51 -1.80 7.53
CA GLU A 43 5.76 -2.99 7.89
C GLU A 43 4.85 -3.35 6.71
N ASN A 44 4.66 -4.64 6.47
CA ASN A 44 3.74 -5.16 5.45
C ASN A 44 3.27 -6.55 5.88
N CYS A 45 2.20 -7.06 5.30
CA CYS A 45 1.65 -8.38 5.62
C CYS A 45 1.21 -8.50 7.10
N PHE A 46 0.37 -7.59 7.57
CA PHE A 46 -0.17 -7.55 8.93
C PHE A 46 -1.64 -7.98 8.97
N SER A 47 -2.20 -8.20 10.16
CA SER A 47 -3.65 -8.42 10.34
C SER A 47 -4.25 -7.33 11.23
N LEU A 48 -5.53 -7.04 11.04
CA LEU A 48 -6.27 -6.07 11.87
C LEU A 48 -7.53 -6.73 12.42
N LEU A 49 -7.73 -6.65 13.73
CA LEU A 49 -8.97 -7.02 14.38
C LEU A 49 -10.09 -6.01 14.04
N PRO A 50 -11.37 -6.34 14.32
CA PRO A 50 -12.48 -5.40 14.15
C PRO A 50 -12.22 -4.06 14.82
N GLY A 51 -12.28 -2.97 14.06
CA GLY A 51 -12.10 -1.60 14.53
C GLY A 51 -10.66 -1.11 14.61
N GLU A 52 -9.66 -1.98 14.44
CA GLU A 52 -8.25 -1.58 14.48
C GLU A 52 -7.83 -0.82 13.21
N GLU A 53 -6.83 0.02 13.38
CA GLU A 53 -6.13 0.70 12.29
C GLU A 53 -4.62 0.62 12.48
N LYS A 54 -3.90 0.72 11.36
CA LYS A 54 -2.44 0.74 11.35
C LYS A 54 -1.95 1.72 10.29
N SER A 55 -0.95 2.50 10.66
CA SER A 55 -0.23 3.41 9.76
C SER A 55 1.10 2.79 9.34
N VAL A 56 1.30 2.68 8.03
CA VAL A 56 2.53 2.18 7.41
C VAL A 56 3.12 3.23 6.48
N LYS A 57 4.43 3.14 6.25
CA LYS A 57 5.19 4.06 5.41
C LYS A 57 5.86 3.29 4.29
N ALA A 58 5.88 3.87 3.09
CA ALA A 58 6.56 3.32 1.92
C ALA A 58 7.55 4.33 1.36
N THR A 59 8.75 3.87 1.02
CA THR A 59 9.72 4.66 0.23
C THR A 59 9.92 4.00 -1.13
N PHE A 60 9.81 4.77 -2.21
CA PHE A 60 10.01 4.32 -3.59
C PHE A 60 10.59 5.45 -4.44
N ALA A 61 11.25 5.11 -5.55
CA ALA A 61 11.79 6.11 -6.46
C ALA A 61 10.70 6.61 -7.42
N THR A 62 10.62 7.92 -7.60
CA THR A 62 9.64 8.54 -8.52
C THR A 62 9.91 8.19 -9.99
N GLU A 63 11.15 7.86 -10.34
CA GLU A 63 11.54 7.39 -11.68
C GLU A 63 10.92 6.03 -12.03
N ASP A 64 10.65 5.18 -11.04
CA ASP A 64 10.02 3.87 -11.23
C ASP A 64 8.50 3.96 -11.47
N LEU A 65 7.92 5.16 -11.41
CA LEU A 65 6.51 5.40 -11.72
C LEU A 65 6.23 5.54 -13.22
N ASP A 66 7.25 5.64 -14.07
CA ASP A 66 7.13 5.94 -15.51
C ASP A 66 6.29 7.21 -15.80
N GLY A 67 6.34 8.20 -14.89
CA GLY A 67 5.59 9.46 -15.01
C GLY A 67 4.10 9.38 -14.65
N ALA A 68 3.61 8.24 -14.17
CA ALA A 68 2.22 8.07 -13.75
C ALA A 68 2.01 8.42 -12.26
N PRO A 69 0.82 8.90 -11.86
CA PRO A 69 0.53 9.15 -10.45
C PRO A 69 0.47 7.82 -9.68
N PRO A 70 1.13 7.72 -8.50
CA PRO A 70 1.13 6.50 -7.71
C PRO A 70 -0.27 6.18 -7.16
N VAL A 71 -0.57 4.88 -7.06
CA VAL A 71 -1.80 4.36 -6.44
C VAL A 71 -1.42 3.37 -5.35
N VAL A 72 -2.04 3.51 -4.17
CA VAL A 72 -1.96 2.50 -3.10
C VAL A 72 -2.97 1.41 -3.38
N ARG A 73 -2.51 0.16 -3.42
CA ARG A 73 -3.34 -1.03 -3.47
C ARG A 73 -3.27 -1.77 -2.14
N VAL A 74 -4.42 -2.04 -1.55
CA VAL A 74 -4.58 -2.86 -0.34
C VAL A 74 -5.32 -4.13 -0.72
N GLY A 75 -4.82 -5.28 -0.26
CA GLY A 75 -5.52 -6.56 -0.37
C GLY A 75 -5.12 -7.47 0.78
N GLY A 76 -5.85 -8.55 0.98
CA GLY A 76 -5.56 -9.53 2.01
C GLY A 76 -6.26 -10.84 1.73
N TRP A 77 -6.10 -11.81 2.63
CA TRP A 77 -6.63 -13.16 2.43
C TRP A 77 -8.16 -13.19 2.30
N ASN A 78 -8.85 -12.41 3.12
CA ASN A 78 -10.32 -12.42 3.25
C ASN A 78 -10.95 -11.02 3.10
N ILE A 79 -10.28 -10.11 2.40
CA ILE A 79 -10.82 -8.78 2.10
C ILE A 79 -10.81 -8.53 0.60
N GLU A 80 -11.78 -7.77 0.12
CA GLU A 80 -11.74 -7.26 -1.24
C GLU A 80 -10.56 -6.30 -1.41
N ARG A 81 -10.01 -6.30 -2.63
CA ARG A 81 -8.93 -5.39 -2.99
C ARG A 81 -9.49 -3.99 -3.15
N THR A 82 -8.81 -3.01 -2.56
CA THR A 82 -9.13 -1.59 -2.67
C THR A 82 -7.92 -0.82 -3.20
N GLU A 83 -8.18 0.20 -4.02
CA GLU A 83 -7.17 1.09 -4.56
C GLU A 83 -7.51 2.55 -4.26
N CYS A 84 -6.53 3.32 -3.78
CA CYS A 84 -6.65 4.74 -3.46
C CYS A 84 -5.51 5.51 -4.13
N ASP A 85 -5.80 6.69 -4.68
CA ASP A 85 -4.76 7.56 -5.21
C ASP A 85 -3.89 8.06 -4.04
N LEU A 86 -2.58 8.18 -4.27
CA LEU A 86 -1.56 8.44 -3.25
C LEU A 86 -1.22 9.93 -3.18
#